data_AF-A0AB33A6K3-F1
#
_entry.id   AF-A0AB33A6K3-F1
#
_cell.length_a   1.000
_cell.length_b   1.000
_cell.length_c   1.000
_cell.angle_alpha   90.00
_cell.angle_beta   90.00
_cell.angle_gamma   90.00
#
_symmetry.space_group_name_H-M   'P 1'
#
loop_
_entity.id
_entity.type
_entity.pdbx_description
1 polymer ?
#
loop_
_entity_poly.entity_id
_entity_poly.type
_entity_poly.pdbx_seq_one_letter_code
_entity_poly.pdbx_strand_id
1 'polypeptide(L)'
;MTKGRTHTATGFLILEASRYRYGLAGEDGLRPVDGLRIVGQRANRPAKLARDQIAVKVAITIDDAEFSPITATLALTLDPSRVIHPVVEDLEPSE
;
A
#
# COMPACT_ATOMS: atom_id res chain seq x y z
N MET A 1 1.27 -26.46 27.39
CA MET A 1 1.65 -25.77 26.13
C MET A 1 1.13 -24.35 26.24
N THR A 2 1.99 -23.39 26.55
CA THR A 2 1.62 -21.96 26.53
C THR A 2 1.37 -21.58 25.08
N LYS A 3 0.15 -21.15 24.75
CA LYS A 3 -0.14 -20.52 23.46
C LYS A 3 0.82 -19.33 23.32
N GLY A 4 1.69 -19.35 22.30
CA GLY A 4 2.51 -18.19 21.96
C GLY A 4 1.60 -16.98 21.76
N ARG A 5 1.97 -15.83 22.35
CA ARG A 5 1.20 -14.60 22.18
C ARG A 5 1.59 -13.99 20.83
N THR A 6 0.62 -13.81 19.94
CA THR A 6 0.83 -13.10 18.67
C THR A 6 0.44 -11.63 18.81
N HIS A 7 1.19 -10.75 18.16
CA HIS A 7 0.90 -9.32 18.05
C HIS A 7 0.69 -8.93 16.59
N THR A 8 -0.44 -8.27 16.30
CA THR A 8 -0.75 -7.78 14.95
C THR A 8 -0.74 -6.26 14.94
N ALA A 9 0.07 -5.68 14.05
CA ALA A 9 0.04 -4.27 13.72
C ALA A 9 -0.61 -4.09 12.34
N THR A 10 -1.46 -3.08 12.21
CA THR A 10 -2.08 -2.72 10.93
C THR A 10 -1.89 -1.23 10.67
N GLY A 11 -1.62 -0.87 9.42
CA GLY A 11 -1.53 0.52 9.00
C GLY A 11 -1.59 0.65 7.48
N PHE A 12 -1.50 1.88 7.01
CA PHE A 12 -1.44 2.25 5.61
C PHE A 12 -0.05 2.79 5.31
N LEU A 13 0.62 2.21 4.33
CA LEU A 13 1.81 2.78 3.70
C LEU A 13 1.37 3.66 2.53
N ILE A 14 1.89 4.90 2.49
CA ILE A 14 1.65 5.83 1.39
C ILE A 14 2.84 5.75 0.46
N LEU A 15 2.58 5.30 -0.76
CA LEU A 15 3.56 5.13 -1.82
C LEU A 15 3.33 6.23 -2.84
N GLU A 16 4.39 6.87 -3.32
CA GLU A 16 4.34 7.90 -4.33
C GLU A 16 5.19 7.51 -5.53
N ALA A 17 4.61 7.65 -6.72
CA ALA A 17 5.33 7.45 -7.97
C ALA A 17 6.36 8.57 -8.17
N SER A 18 7.63 8.18 -8.31
CA SER A 18 8.68 9.07 -8.80
C SER A 18 8.55 9.16 -10.32
N ARG A 19 8.58 10.38 -10.85
CA ARG A 19 8.45 10.63 -12.29
C ARG A 19 9.76 11.14 -12.87
N TYR A 20 10.10 10.63 -14.04
CA TYR A 20 11.32 10.98 -14.76
C TYR A 20 11.38 12.46 -15.08
N ARG A 21 12.46 13.15 -14.67
CA ARG A 21 12.54 14.62 -14.74
C ARG A 21 12.79 15.17 -16.16
N TYR A 22 13.45 14.40 -17.01
CA TYR A 22 13.93 14.86 -18.32
C TYR A 22 13.09 14.35 -19.51
N GLY A 23 12.05 13.57 -19.24
CA GLY A 23 11.16 13.04 -20.27
C GLY A 23 10.10 14.05 -20.70
N LEU A 24 9.59 13.85 -21.91
CA LEU A 24 8.37 14.51 -22.37
C LEU A 24 7.18 14.00 -21.55
N ALA A 25 6.22 14.89 -21.29
CA ALA A 25 4.94 14.49 -20.72
C ALA A 25 4.15 13.70 -21.76
N GLY A 26 3.45 12.65 -21.31
CA GLY A 26 2.51 11.91 -22.14
C GLY A 26 1.23 12.73 -22.40
N GLU A 27 0.28 12.10 -23.09
CA GLU A 27 -1.02 12.72 -23.43
C GLU A 27 -1.84 13.10 -22.19
N ASP A 28 -1.62 12.42 -21.07
CA ASP A 28 -2.20 12.71 -19.76
C ASP A 28 -1.51 13.88 -19.03
N GLY A 29 -0.50 14.51 -19.65
CA GLY A 29 0.31 15.56 -19.06
C GLY A 29 1.29 15.05 -17.99
N LEU A 30 1.43 13.74 -17.83
CA LEU A 30 2.29 13.11 -16.84
C LEU A 30 3.56 12.58 -17.48
N ARG A 31 4.68 12.75 -16.79
CA ARG A 31 5.93 12.11 -17.19
C ARG A 31 5.93 10.63 -16.79
N PRO A 32 6.69 9.78 -17.51
CA PRO A 32 6.83 8.38 -17.17
C PRO A 32 7.27 8.19 -15.71
N VAL A 33 6.72 7.16 -15.07
CA VAL A 33 7.14 6.73 -13.74
C VAL A 33 8.50 6.05 -13.87
N ASP A 34 9.50 6.51 -13.11
CA ASP A 34 10.86 5.94 -13.09
C ASP A 34 11.19 5.25 -11.76
N GLY A 35 10.30 5.36 -10.77
CA GLY A 35 10.47 4.68 -9.50
C GLY A 35 9.30 4.89 -8.56
N LEU A 36 9.49 4.42 -7.33
CA LEU A 36 8.51 4.50 -6.26
C LEU A 36 9.23 4.88 -4.97
N ARG A 37 8.59 5.68 -4.13
CA ARG A 37 9.08 5.98 -2.79
C ARG A 37 7.99 5.87 -1.74
N ILE A 38 8.36 5.48 -0.54
CA ILE A 38 7.48 5.55 0.63
C ILE A 38 7.53 6.99 1.16
N VAL A 39 6.40 7.68 1.16
CA VAL A 39 6.30 9.08 1.61
C VAL A 39 5.63 9.23 2.97
N GLY A 40 5.05 8.15 3.49
CA GLY A 40 4.51 8.17 4.84
C GLY A 40 3.84 6.87 5.27
N GLN A 41 3.48 6.83 6.55
CA GLN A 41 2.68 5.79 7.16
C GLN A 41 1.56 6.42 8.00
N ARG A 42 0.39 5.78 8.02
CA ARG A 42 -0.75 6.16 8.85
C ARG A 42 -1.39 4.93 9.49
N ALA A 43 -1.86 5.06 10.73
CA ALA A 43 -2.66 3.99 11.34
C ALA A 43 -4.05 3.86 10.67
N ASN A 44 -4.67 4.99 10.33
CA ASN A 44 -6.00 5.06 9.73
C ASN A 44 -5.94 5.32 8.22
N ARG A 45 -7.03 4.98 7.51
CA ARG A 45 -7.16 5.22 6.07
C ARG A 45 -6.98 6.73 5.80
N PRO A 46 -6.06 7.13 4.90
CA PRO A 46 -5.90 8.55 4.56
C PRO A 46 -7.17 9.06 3.86
N ALA A 47 -7.67 10.22 4.30
CA ALA A 47 -8.87 10.83 3.74
C ALA A 47 -8.64 11.41 2.33
N LYS A 48 -7.39 11.77 2.03
CA LYS A 48 -6.96 12.34 0.73
C LYS A 48 -5.57 11.82 0.40
N LEU A 49 -5.32 11.66 -0.89
CA LEU A 49 -4.02 11.31 -1.46
C LEU A 49 -3.68 12.35 -2.54
N ALA A 50 -2.39 12.62 -2.72
CA ALA A 50 -1.95 13.38 -3.89
C ALA A 50 -2.15 12.54 -5.16
N ARG A 51 -2.18 13.19 -6.33
CA ARG A 51 -2.44 12.55 -7.63
C ARG A 51 -1.57 11.31 -7.89
N ASP A 52 -0.31 11.37 -7.47
CA ASP A 52 0.69 10.31 -7.73
C ASP A 52 0.88 9.38 -6.52
N GLN A 53 -0.04 9.42 -5.55
CA GLN A 53 0.02 8.62 -4.34
C GLN A 53 -1.04 7.53 -4.31
N ILE A 54 -0.64 6.37 -3.79
CA ILE A 54 -1.54 5.29 -3.39
C ILE A 54 -1.36 4.97 -1.91
N ALA A 55 -2.41 4.46 -1.28
CA ALA A 55 -2.33 3.94 0.09
C ALA A 55 -2.55 2.43 0.08
N VAL A 56 -1.59 1.69 0.60
CA VAL A 56 -1.68 0.23 0.74
C VAL A 56 -1.85 -0.11 2.20
N LYS A 57 -2.94 -0.82 2.54
CA LYS A 57 -3.14 -1.36 3.88
C LYS A 57 -2.23 -2.57 4.07
N VAL A 58 -1.39 -2.54 5.09
CA VAL A 58 -0.48 -3.62 5.47
C VAL A 58 -0.86 -4.08 6.88
N ALA A 59 -0.93 -5.39 7.07
CA ALA A 59 -1.04 -6.02 8.38
C ALA A 59 0.17 -6.95 8.56
N ILE A 60 0.86 -6.81 9.69
CA ILE A 60 2.01 -7.63 10.05
C ILE A 60 1.69 -8.28 11.39
N THR A 61 1.83 -9.60 11.45
CA THR A 61 1.64 -10.40 12.66
C THR A 61 2.97 -11.04 13.03
N ILE A 62 3.38 -10.89 14.29
CA ILE A 62 4.64 -11.41 14.82
C ILE A 62 4.35 -12.17 16.11
N ASP A 63 5.00 -13.30 16.32
CA ASP A 63 5.00 -14.00 17.59
C ASP A 63 5.88 -13.29 18.63
N ASP A 64 5.46 -13.25 19.90
CA ASP A 64 6.17 -12.56 20.98
C ASP A 64 7.65 -13.02 21.11
N ALA A 65 7.90 -14.30 20.83
CA ALA A 65 9.25 -14.88 20.82
C ALA A 65 10.14 -14.42 19.65
N GLU A 66 9.55 -13.82 18.61
CA GLU A 66 10.22 -13.40 17.38
C GLU A 66 10.50 -11.89 17.29
N PHE A 67 10.24 -11.13 18.37
CA PHE A 67 10.65 -9.72 18.49
C PHE A 67 12.18 -9.60 18.69
N SER A 68 12.93 -10.03 17.68
CA SER A 68 14.38 -9.83 17.54
C SER A 68 14.63 -8.77 16.46
N PRO A 69 15.71 -7.96 16.53
CA PRO A 69 16.06 -7.04 15.47
C PRO A 69 16.27 -7.77 14.13
N ILE A 70 15.29 -7.66 13.22
CA ILE A 70 15.38 -8.25 11.88
C ILE A 70 16.19 -7.30 10.99
N THR A 71 17.34 -7.75 10.51
CA THR A 71 18.17 -7.05 9.51
C THR A 71 17.91 -7.56 8.09
N ALA A 72 17.11 -8.62 7.93
CA ALA A 72 16.75 -9.19 6.64
C ALA A 72 15.69 -8.33 5.93
N THR A 73 15.87 -8.13 4.63
CA THR A 73 14.86 -7.46 3.79
C THR A 73 13.72 -8.43 3.47
N LEU A 74 12.52 -8.11 3.95
CA LEU A 74 11.29 -8.78 3.51
C LEU A 74 10.74 -8.05 2.28
N ALA A 75 10.79 -8.70 1.12
CA ALA A 75 10.22 -8.17 -0.11
C ALA A 75 8.75 -8.61 -0.23
N LEU A 76 7.82 -7.65 -0.23
CA LEU A 76 6.40 -7.89 -0.51
C LEU A 76 6.10 -7.38 -1.93
N THR A 77 5.75 -8.27 -2.85
CA THR A 77 5.27 -7.89 -4.18
C THR A 77 3.77 -7.70 -4.14
N LEU A 78 3.31 -6.49 -4.44
CA LEU A 78 1.90 -6.15 -4.56
C LEU A 78 1.53 -6.09 -6.03
N ASP A 79 0.50 -6.82 -6.43
CA ASP A 79 -0.15 -6.68 -7.73
C ASP A 79 -1.42 -5.85 -7.55
N PRO A 80 -1.43 -4.56 -7.93
CA PRO A 80 -2.57 -3.68 -7.72
C PRO A 80 -3.84 -4.20 -8.40
N SER A 81 -3.72 -4.91 -9.52
CA SER A 81 -4.87 -5.47 -10.25
C SER A 81 -5.68 -6.47 -9.42
N ARG A 82 -5.02 -7.12 -8.45
CA ARG A 82 -5.62 -8.09 -7.53
C ARG A 82 -6.14 -7.47 -6.23
N VAL A 83 -5.79 -6.20 -5.97
CA VAL A 83 -6.18 -5.45 -4.77
C VAL A 83 -7.39 -4.55 -5.05
N ILE A 84 -7.71 -4.29 -6.33
CA ILE A 84 -9.00 -3.71 -6.72
C ILE A 84 -10.07 -4.76 -6.42
N HIS A 85 -10.63 -4.72 -5.21
CA HIS A 85 -11.98 -5.22 -5.01
C HIS A 85 -12.88 -4.31 -5.85
N PRO A 86 -13.57 -4.81 -6.90
CA PRO A 86 -14.58 -4.02 -7.54
C PRO A 86 -15.54 -3.57 -6.44
N VAL A 87 -15.68 -2.26 -6.26
CA VAL A 87 -16.84 -1.71 -5.59
C VAL A 87 -17.98 -1.99 -6.57
N VAL A 88 -18.54 -3.20 -6.51
CA VAL A 88 -19.88 -3.43 -6.99
C VAL A 88 -20.74 -2.72 -5.94
N GLU A 89 -21.00 -1.43 -6.14
CA GLU A 89 -22.25 -0.88 -5.62
C GLU A 89 -23.34 -1.73 -6.25
N ASP A 90 -24.11 -2.42 -5.41
CA ASP A 90 -25.18 -3.32 -5.78
C ASP A 90 -26.03 -2.69 -6.89
N LEU A 91 -25.92 -3.26 -8.10
CA LEU A 91 -26.97 -3.19 -9.09
C LEU A 91 -28.10 -4.07 -8.57
N GLU A 92 -29.24 -3.48 -8.22
CA GLU A 92 -30.47 -3.77 -8.93
C GLU A 92 -31.33 -2.49 -9.06
N PRO A 93 -31.77 -2.11 -10.27
CA PRO A 93 -32.91 -1.22 -10.40
C PRO A 93 -34.17 -2.03 -10.05
N SER A 94 -34.86 -1.65 -8.98
CA SER A 94 -36.24 -2.11 -8.80
C SER A 94 -37.11 -1.45 -9.87
N GLU A 95 -37.89 -2.26 -10.58
CA GLU A 95 -38.88 -1.87 -11.60
C GLU A 95 -39.73 -0.64 -11.25
#